data_AF-A0A4U5P1F5-F1
#
_entry.id   AF-A0A4U5P1F5-F1
#
_cell.length_a   1.000
_cell.length_b   1.000
_cell.length_c   1.000
_cell.angle_alpha   90.00
_cell.angle_beta   90.00
_cell.angle_gamma   90.00
#
_symmetry.space_group_name_H-M   'P 1'
#
loop_
_entity.id
_entity.type
_entity.pdbx_description
1 polymer ?
#
loop_
_entity_poly.entity_id
_entity_poly.type
_entity_poly.pdbx_seq_one_letter_code
_entity_poly.pdbx_strand_id
1 'polypeptide(L)'
;MQFLVFLIYLGTYLQISLAEVNVKTFPLPKNCPPHSHAEKCGNCEPFCDPEPRVCTLNCYPGCVCDSGYIRSINGTCITIKQCENTCNCPKGTTCVHAPTPRVCIRAPCFQFDCVKPGNCS
;
A
#
# COMPACT_ATOMS: atom_id res chain seq x y z
N MET A 1 -22.67 23.36 49.58
CA MET A 1 -21.48 23.10 48.72
C MET A 1 -21.71 21.94 47.75
N GLN A 2 -22.22 20.78 48.17
CA GLN A 2 -22.51 19.63 47.30
C GLN A 2 -23.51 19.91 46.14
N PHE A 3 -24.54 20.72 46.38
CA PHE A 3 -25.55 21.06 45.37
C PHE A 3 -24.98 21.84 44.18
N LEU A 4 -24.01 22.72 44.43
CA LEU A 4 -23.32 23.48 43.39
C LEU A 4 -22.43 22.56 42.53
N VAL A 5 -21.82 21.53 43.13
CA VAL A 5 -21.00 20.54 42.41
C VAL A 5 -21.86 19.71 41.45
N PHE A 6 -23.07 19.32 41.86
CA PHE A 6 -24.02 18.62 40.98
C PHE A 6 -24.43 19.46 39.78
N LEU A 7 -24.67 20.76 39.97
CA LEU A 7 -25.04 21.67 38.87
C LEU A 7 -23.88 21.85 37.87
N ILE A 8 -22.64 21.94 38.36
CA ILE A 8 -21.45 22.04 37.50
C ILE A 8 -21.25 20.74 36.70
N TYR A 9 -21.41 19.58 37.34
CA TYR A 9 -21.21 18.27 36.69
C TYR A 9 -22.24 18.00 35.60
N LEU A 10 -23.52 18.31 35.86
CA LEU A 10 -24.59 18.22 34.85
C LEU A 10 -24.35 19.17 33.68
N GLY A 11 -23.89 20.39 33.95
CA GLY A 11 -23.57 21.38 32.92
C GLY A 11 -22.40 20.97 32.02
N THR A 12 -21.31 20.47 32.59
CA THR A 12 -20.15 19.99 31.81
C THR A 12 -20.46 18.72 31.03
N TYR A 13 -21.27 17.81 31.60
CA TYR A 13 -21.66 16.57 30.93
C TYR A 13 -22.54 16.84 29.70
N LEU A 14 -23.44 17.84 29.78
CA LEU A 14 -24.28 18.27 28.66
C LEU A 14 -23.45 18.85 27.49
N GLN A 15 -22.34 19.54 27.80
CA GLN A 15 -21.41 20.07 26.79
C GLN A 15 -20.57 18.97 26.10
N ILE A 16 -20.25 17.88 26.80
CA ILE A 16 -19.47 16.77 26.23
C ILE A 16 -20.28 15.99 25.18
N SER A 17 -21.61 15.89 25.35
CA SER A 17 -22.52 15.27 24.36
C SER A 17 -22.81 16.12 23.10
N LEU A 18 -22.47 17.41 23.12
CA LEU A 18 -22.64 18.33 21.98
C LEU A 18 -21.31 18.77 21.36
N ALA A 19 -20.19 18.31 21.89
CA ALA A 19 -18.94 18.33 21.15
C ALA A 19 -19.11 17.38 19.97
N GLU A 20 -19.51 17.93 18.82
CA GLU A 20 -19.32 17.27 17.54
C GLU A 20 -17.85 16.86 17.49
N VAL A 21 -17.57 15.57 17.71
CA VAL A 21 -16.30 15.01 17.28
C VAL A 21 -16.31 15.32 15.79
N ASN A 22 -15.55 16.34 15.39
CA ASN A 22 -15.40 16.75 14.01
C ASN A 22 -14.54 15.65 13.36
N VAL A 23 -15.14 14.47 13.21
CA VAL A 23 -14.62 13.44 12.35
C VAL A 23 -14.69 14.10 10.99
N LYS A 24 -13.54 14.63 10.57
CA LYS A 24 -13.34 15.18 9.24
C LYS A 24 -13.57 14.02 8.29
N THR A 25 -14.83 13.76 7.97
CA THR A 25 -15.26 12.67 7.10
C THR A 25 -14.73 13.05 5.74
N PHE A 26 -13.57 12.49 5.40
CA PHE A 26 -13.04 12.62 4.06
C PHE A 26 -14.05 11.97 3.12
N PRO A 27 -14.63 12.71 2.16
CA PRO A 27 -15.59 12.15 1.25
C PRO A 27 -14.90 11.07 0.41
N LEU A 28 -15.53 9.90 0.34
CA LEU A 28 -15.04 8.80 -0.48
C LEU A 28 -15.05 9.20 -1.96
N PRO A 29 -14.07 8.73 -2.75
CA PRO A 29 -14.09 8.93 -4.19
C PRO A 29 -15.33 8.26 -4.79
N LYS A 30 -16.07 8.99 -5.63
CA LYS A 30 -17.25 8.45 -6.33
C LYS A 30 -16.88 7.45 -7.41
N ASN A 31 -15.74 7.67 -8.07
CA ASN A 31 -15.22 6.83 -9.15
C ASN A 31 -13.81 6.41 -8.78
N CYS A 32 -13.53 5.12 -8.94
CA CYS A 32 -12.20 4.55 -8.79
C CYS A 32 -11.68 4.05 -10.15
N PRO A 33 -10.35 3.99 -10.32
CA PRO A 33 -9.75 3.34 -11.48
C PRO A 33 -10.24 1.90 -11.69
N PRO A 34 -10.07 1.32 -12.89
CA PRO A 34 -10.33 -0.11 -13.10
C PRO A 34 -9.58 -0.98 -12.09
N HIS A 35 -10.23 -2.06 -11.65
CA HIS A 35 -9.71 -3.01 -10.65
C HIS A 35 -9.44 -2.39 -9.27
N SER A 36 -10.25 -1.41 -8.88
CA SER A 36 -10.23 -0.82 -7.55
C SER A 36 -11.62 -0.39 -7.10
N HIS A 37 -11.82 -0.33 -5.78
CA HIS A 37 -13.06 0.11 -5.15
C HIS A 37 -12.81 1.17 -4.08
N ALA A 38 -13.85 1.93 -3.73
CA ALA A 38 -13.77 2.93 -2.68
C ALA A 38 -13.86 2.26 -1.31
N GLU A 39 -12.89 2.54 -0.44
CA GLU A 39 -12.80 2.00 0.91
C GLU A 39 -12.55 3.12 1.91
N LYS A 40 -13.16 3.03 3.10
CA LYS A 40 -13.03 4.05 4.15
C LYS A 40 -11.67 4.00 4.83
N CYS A 41 -11.04 2.84 4.80
CA CYS A 41 -9.81 2.54 5.52
C CYS A 41 -8.90 1.72 4.60
N GLY A 42 -8.12 2.41 3.76
CA GLY A 42 -7.32 1.80 2.70
C GLY A 42 -5.89 2.35 2.60
N ASN A 43 -5.25 2.12 1.44
CA ASN A 43 -3.88 2.50 1.06
C ASN A 43 -2.75 1.63 1.66
N CYS A 44 -3.03 0.37 1.95
CA CYS A 44 -2.02 -0.63 2.39
C CYS A 44 -1.93 -1.81 1.41
N GLU A 45 -2.38 -1.62 0.17
CA GLU A 45 -2.27 -2.65 -0.85
C GLU A 45 -0.80 -2.88 -1.23
N PRO A 46 -0.43 -4.08 -1.70
CA PRO A 46 0.92 -4.30 -2.21
C PRO A 46 1.22 -3.38 -3.39
N PHE A 47 2.46 -2.90 -3.48
CA PHE A 47 2.94 -2.07 -4.59
C PHE A 47 3.86 -2.87 -5.51
N CYS A 48 3.99 -2.47 -6.78
CA CYS A 48 5.02 -3.00 -7.69
C CYS A 48 6.47 -2.61 -7.30
N ASP A 49 6.71 -2.18 -6.06
CA ASP A 49 7.98 -1.63 -5.59
C ASP A 49 8.88 -2.78 -5.05
N PRO A 50 10.21 -2.78 -5.33
CA PRO A 50 11.15 -3.67 -4.63
C PRO A 50 11.16 -3.48 -3.11
N GLU A 51 10.91 -2.27 -2.60
CA GLU A 51 11.00 -2.01 -1.17
C GLU A 51 9.68 -2.37 -0.45
N PRO A 52 9.75 -3.14 0.66
CA PRO A 52 8.58 -3.42 1.48
C PRO A 52 8.09 -2.12 2.12
N ARG A 53 6.87 -1.71 1.77
CA ARG A 53 6.23 -0.57 2.43
C ARG A 53 5.64 -1.03 3.77
N VAL A 54 6.00 -0.32 4.83
CA VAL A 54 5.41 -0.53 6.15
C VAL A 54 4.05 0.14 6.18
N CYS A 55 3.01 -0.66 6.43
CA CYS A 55 1.69 -0.12 6.69
C CYS A 55 1.57 0.32 8.15
N THR A 56 1.21 1.57 8.35
CA THR A 56 0.85 2.07 9.68
C THR A 56 -0.56 1.62 10.07
N LEU A 57 -0.89 1.66 11.35
CA LEU A 57 -2.28 1.48 11.82
C LEU A 57 -3.22 2.62 11.40
N ASN A 58 -2.66 3.74 10.93
CA ASN A 58 -3.44 4.82 10.34
C ASN A 58 -3.91 4.40 8.95
N CYS A 59 -5.21 4.56 8.69
CA CYS A 59 -5.77 4.34 7.37
C CYS A 59 -6.43 5.60 6.82
N TYR A 60 -6.48 5.66 5.49
CA TYR A 60 -7.01 6.81 4.78
C TYR A 60 -8.12 6.35 3.82
N PRO A 61 -9.26 7.07 3.76
CA PRO A 61 -10.30 6.77 2.78
C PRO A 61 -9.79 7.07 1.37
N GLY A 62 -10.13 6.20 0.42
CA GLY A 62 -9.64 6.30 -0.95
C GLY A 62 -10.01 5.10 -1.81
N CYS A 63 -9.41 5.02 -2.99
CA CYS A 63 -9.51 3.85 -3.85
C CYS A 63 -8.43 2.84 -3.49
N VAL A 64 -8.83 1.59 -3.28
CA VAL A 64 -7.97 0.46 -2.96
C VAL A 64 -8.07 -0.58 -4.06
N CYS A 65 -6.94 -1.22 -4.40
CA CYS A 65 -6.93 -2.27 -5.42
C CYS A 65 -7.75 -3.49 -4.98
N ASP A 66 -8.47 -4.07 -5.94
CA ASP A 66 -9.21 -5.30 -5.72
C ASP A 66 -8.26 -6.47 -5.41
N SER A 67 -8.80 -7.52 -4.80
CA SER A 67 -8.02 -8.73 -4.49
C SER A 67 -7.37 -9.32 -5.75
N GLY A 68 -6.06 -9.60 -5.68
CA GLY A 68 -5.27 -10.09 -6.82
C GLY A 68 -4.66 -9.00 -7.70
N TYR A 69 -4.99 -7.73 -7.44
CA TYR A 69 -4.37 -6.56 -8.07
C TYR A 69 -3.46 -5.84 -7.09
N ILE A 70 -2.41 -5.23 -7.63
CA ILE A 70 -1.39 -4.51 -6.88
C ILE A 70 -1.15 -3.14 -7.51
N ARG A 71 -0.73 -2.19 -6.69
CA ARG A 71 -0.63 -0.78 -7.10
C ARG A 71 0.64 -0.54 -7.89
N SER A 72 0.48 -0.07 -9.12
CA SER A 72 1.57 0.37 -9.99
C SER A 72 2.19 1.68 -9.49
N ILE A 73 3.40 1.98 -9.98
CA ILE A 73 4.06 3.28 -9.77
C ILE A 73 3.22 4.45 -10.29
N ASN A 74 2.40 4.22 -11.31
CA ASN A 74 1.48 5.22 -11.87
C ASN A 74 0.17 5.35 -11.08
N GLY A 75 0.01 4.62 -9.97
CA GLY A 75 -1.18 4.66 -9.13
C GLY A 75 -2.37 3.84 -9.63
N THR A 76 -2.23 3.08 -10.72
CA THR A 76 -3.26 2.16 -11.24
C THR A 76 -3.12 0.76 -10.65
N CYS A 77 -4.23 0.02 -10.58
CA CYS A 77 -4.24 -1.35 -10.09
C CYS A 77 -4.01 -2.32 -11.25
N ILE A 78 -2.93 -3.10 -11.16
CA ILE A 78 -2.49 -4.04 -12.19
C ILE A 78 -2.21 -5.40 -11.58
N THR A 79 -2.17 -6.44 -12.42
CA THR A 79 -1.82 -7.79 -11.96
C THR A 79 -0.32 -7.89 -11.64
N ILE A 80 0.07 -8.82 -10.78
CA ILE A 80 1.48 -9.04 -10.41
C ILE A 80 2.35 -9.29 -11.65
N LYS A 81 1.85 -10.04 -12.63
CA LYS A 81 2.53 -10.29 -13.91
C LYS A 81 2.81 -9.02 -14.70
N GLN A 82 1.93 -8.02 -14.63
CA GLN A 82 2.14 -6.73 -15.30
C GLN A 82 3.24 -5.91 -14.64
N CYS A 83 3.51 -6.09 -13.34
CA CYS A 83 4.63 -5.42 -12.68
C CYS A 83 6.00 -5.96 -13.11
N GLU A 84 6.10 -7.21 -13.59
CA GLU A 84 7.37 -7.82 -14.04
C GLU A 84 7.99 -7.04 -15.20
N ASN A 85 7.14 -6.37 -16.00
CA ASN A 85 7.56 -5.50 -17.10
C ASN A 85 8.00 -4.10 -16.65
N THR A 86 7.90 -3.77 -15.36
CA THR A 86 8.22 -2.43 -14.81
C THR A 86 9.52 -2.42 -13.97
N CYS A 87 10.29 -3.51 -13.94
CA CYS A 87 11.61 -3.47 -13.33
C CYS A 87 12.54 -2.61 -14.20
N ASN A 88 12.97 -1.45 -13.70
CA ASN A 88 13.97 -0.59 -14.33
C ASN A 88 15.37 -1.21 -14.16
N CYS A 89 15.56 -2.40 -14.72
CA CYS A 89 16.81 -3.11 -14.68
C CYS A 89 17.70 -2.64 -15.85
N PRO A 90 19.01 -2.44 -15.65
CA PRO A 90 19.93 -2.14 -16.73
C PRO A 90 19.90 -3.25 -17.78
N LYS A 91 20.12 -2.89 -19.06
CA LYS A 91 20.12 -3.84 -20.17
C LYS A 91 21.05 -5.03 -19.86
N GLY A 92 20.53 -6.24 -20.05
CA GLY A 92 21.27 -7.49 -19.79
C GLY A 92 21.07 -8.08 -18.39
N THR A 93 20.07 -7.62 -17.64
CA THR A 93 19.66 -8.22 -16.36
C THR A 93 18.19 -8.63 -16.40
N THR A 94 17.84 -9.65 -15.62
CA THR A 94 16.50 -10.22 -15.51
C THR A 94 15.96 -9.93 -14.11
N CYS A 95 14.70 -9.49 -14.05
CA CYS A 95 14.03 -9.26 -12.77
C CYS A 95 13.56 -10.60 -12.21
N VAL A 96 14.06 -10.98 -11.03
CA VAL A 96 13.61 -12.19 -10.33
C VAL A 96 12.98 -11.85 -8.98
N HIS A 97 11.99 -12.64 -8.62
CA HIS A 97 11.32 -12.60 -7.32
C HIS A 97 11.92 -13.68 -6.42
N ALA A 98 13.04 -13.39 -5.75
CA ALA A 98 13.58 -14.28 -4.70
C ALA A 98 14.48 -13.50 -3.73
N PRO A 99 14.29 -13.60 -2.40
CA PRO A 99 13.13 -14.03 -1.61
C PRO A 99 12.32 -12.82 -1.06
N THR A 100 12.26 -11.72 -1.81
CA THR A 100 11.98 -10.32 -1.39
C THR A 100 13.21 -9.67 -0.73
N PRO A 101 13.65 -8.49 -1.21
CA PRO A 101 13.10 -7.64 -2.28
C PRO A 101 13.36 -8.17 -3.71
N ARG A 102 12.77 -7.51 -4.74
CA ARG A 102 13.06 -7.81 -6.16
C ARG A 102 14.52 -7.49 -6.45
N VAL A 103 15.20 -8.37 -7.15
CA VAL A 103 16.61 -8.17 -7.49
C VAL A 103 16.77 -8.27 -9.00
N CYS A 104 17.46 -7.28 -9.60
CA CYS A 104 17.95 -7.42 -10.96
C CYS A 104 19.15 -8.36 -10.91
N ILE A 105 18.97 -9.60 -11.34
CA ILE A 105 20.09 -10.54 -11.45
C ILE A 105 20.59 -10.54 -12.89
N ARG A 106 21.89 -10.69 -13.05
CA ARG A 106 22.48 -11.08 -14.33
C ARG A 106 22.50 -12.60 -14.33
N ALA A 107 21.69 -13.26 -15.18
CA ALA A 107 21.74 -14.71 -15.25
C ALA A 107 23.11 -15.18 -15.80
N PRO A 108 23.77 -16.23 -15.26
CA PRO A 108 23.62 -16.86 -13.94
C PRO A 108 24.90 -16.72 -13.07
N CYS A 109 24.74 -16.44 -11.77
CA CYS A 109 25.77 -16.80 -10.79
C CYS A 109 25.45 -18.22 -10.28
N PHE A 110 25.81 -19.25 -11.04
CA PHE A 110 26.13 -20.54 -10.43
C PHE A 110 27.63 -20.49 -10.15
N GLN A 111 28.10 -20.95 -8.99
CA GLN A 111 29.49 -20.75 -8.53
C GLN A 111 30.56 -21.52 -9.34
N PHE A 112 30.37 -21.71 -10.64
CA PHE A 112 31.33 -22.36 -11.53
C PHE A 112 31.37 -21.56 -12.84
N ASP A 113 32.58 -21.14 -13.22
CA ASP A 113 32.87 -20.18 -14.28
C ASP A 113 32.23 -20.56 -15.63
N CYS A 114 31.36 -19.69 -16.16
CA CYS A 114 30.87 -19.84 -17.54
C CYS A 114 31.96 -19.42 -18.54
N VAL A 115 32.48 -20.38 -19.31
CA VAL A 115 33.30 -20.09 -20.50
C VAL A 115 32.36 -19.65 -21.64
N LYS A 116 31.97 -18.36 -21.62
CA LYS A 116 31.15 -17.63 -22.61
C LYS A 116 29.65 -18.01 -22.70
N PRO A 117 28.77 -17.05 -23.08
CA PRO A 117 27.33 -17.26 -23.05
C PRO A 117 26.88 -18.12 -24.23
N GLY A 118 26.23 -19.26 -23.95
CA GLY A 118 25.48 -20.02 -24.95
C GLY A 118 25.69 -21.54 -24.99
N ASN A 119 26.72 -22.09 -24.33
CA ASN A 119 26.90 -23.55 -24.22
C ASN A 119 27.20 -23.92 -22.77
N CYS A 120 26.23 -24.55 -22.11
CA CYS A 120 26.44 -25.22 -20.84
C CYS A 120 26.66 -26.70 -21.14
N SER A 121 27.84 -27.23 -20.80
CA SER A 121 28.15 -28.67 -20.81
C SER A 121 28.28 -29.13 -19.36
#